data_AF-A0A202DWX4-F1
#
_entry.id   AF-A0A202DWX4-F1
#
_cell.length_a   1.000
_cell.length_b   1.000
_cell.length_c   1.000
_cell.angle_alpha   90.00
_cell.angle_beta   90.00
_cell.angle_gamma   90.00
#
_symmetry.space_group_name_H-M   'P 1'
#
loop_
_entity.id
_entity.type
_entity.pdbx_description
1 polymer ?
#
loop_
_entity_poly.entity_id
_entity_poly.type
_entity_poly.pdbx_seq_one_letter_code
_entity_poly.pdbx_strand_id
1 'polypeptide(L)'
;MKRAQSGKLAALGGKPVRSIISWPKWPHRDQNVIDSILETTKSGIWCMIQSKTGTVPTFEKKWAAMNGVHHCVATGSGTQALHTVVEALDIGPGDEVITSPYRAEKLDPPLNLYLEIDIFPVIIKFIDI
;
A
#
# COMPACT_ATOMS: atom_id res chain seq x y z
N MET A 1 0.59 -23.15 23.11
CA MET A 1 1.37 -23.70 21.97
C MET A 1 2.77 -24.09 22.46
N LYS A 2 3.16 -25.36 22.39
CA LYS A 2 4.54 -25.81 22.70
C LYS A 2 5.46 -25.40 21.53
N ARG A 3 6.50 -24.60 21.77
CA ARG A 3 7.53 -24.31 20.75
C ARG A 3 8.32 -25.59 20.47
N ALA A 4 8.37 -26.01 19.22
CA ALA A 4 9.27 -27.08 18.79
C ALA A 4 10.72 -26.63 18.97
N GLN A 5 11.57 -27.54 19.47
CA GLN A 5 12.99 -27.27 19.68
C GLN A 5 13.67 -27.07 18.31
N SER A 6 14.19 -25.87 18.04
CA SER A 6 14.78 -25.54 16.73
C SER A 6 16.12 -26.25 16.56
N GLY A 7 16.29 -26.98 15.45
CA GLY A 7 17.58 -27.54 15.04
C GLY A 7 18.60 -26.46 14.68
N LYS A 8 19.82 -26.89 14.29
CA LYS A 8 20.90 -26.00 13.84
C LYS A 8 20.38 -25.06 12.73
N LEU A 9 20.68 -23.76 12.84
CA LEU A 9 20.26 -22.77 11.84
C LEU A 9 20.79 -23.14 10.45
N ALA A 10 19.97 -22.94 9.42
CA ALA A 10 20.36 -23.21 8.03
C ALA A 10 21.60 -22.40 7.60
N ALA A 11 21.71 -21.16 8.08
CA ALA A 11 22.88 -20.30 7.87
C ALA A 11 24.18 -20.86 8.49
N LEU A 12 24.08 -21.73 9.49
CA LEU A 12 25.20 -22.37 10.18
C LEU A 12 25.40 -23.83 9.73
N GLY A 13 24.88 -24.20 8.54
CA GLY A 13 24.97 -25.54 7.97
C GLY A 13 23.91 -26.53 8.50
N GLY A 14 22.82 -26.04 9.10
CA GLY A 14 21.64 -26.84 9.37
C GLY A 14 20.79 -27.09 8.12
N LYS A 15 19.83 -28.02 8.20
CA LYS A 15 18.92 -28.31 7.07
C LYS A 15 17.98 -27.11 6.85
N PRO A 16 17.92 -26.50 5.64
CA PRO A 16 17.02 -25.40 5.36
C PRO A 16 15.56 -25.85 5.51
N VAL A 17 14.76 -25.03 6.21
CA VAL A 17 13.32 -25.28 6.43
C VAL A 17 12.56 -25.35 5.11
N ARG A 18 13.01 -24.61 4.08
CA ARG A 18 12.50 -24.69 2.71
C ARG A 18 13.63 -25.21 1.80
N SER A 19 13.60 -26.51 1.48
CA SER A 19 14.58 -27.15 0.61
C SER A 19 14.30 -26.99 -0.88
N ILE A 20 13.04 -26.68 -1.25
CA ILE A 20 12.61 -26.39 -2.61
C ILE A 20 11.98 -25.01 -2.58
N ILE A 21 12.65 -24.04 -3.22
CA ILE A 21 12.17 -22.67 -3.28
C ILE A 21 11.47 -22.48 -4.63
N SER A 22 10.16 -22.69 -4.66
CA SER A 22 9.31 -22.22 -5.76
C SER A 22 8.63 -20.94 -5.30
N TRP A 23 9.06 -19.80 -5.84
CA TRP A 23 8.41 -18.53 -5.55
C TRP A 23 7.13 -18.41 -6.39
N PRO A 24 6.01 -17.97 -5.79
CA PRO A 24 4.84 -17.65 -6.59
C PRO A 24 5.18 -16.54 -7.58
N LYS A 25 4.64 -16.63 -8.79
CA LYS A 25 4.80 -15.58 -9.78
C LYS A 25 3.94 -14.38 -9.38
N TRP A 26 4.52 -13.19 -9.51
CA TRP A 26 3.85 -11.92 -9.27
C TRP A 26 3.83 -11.08 -10.56
N PRO A 27 2.72 -10.39 -10.90
CA PRO A 27 1.43 -10.37 -10.20
C PRO A 27 0.63 -11.66 -10.39
N HIS A 28 -0.23 -11.95 -9.42
CA HIS A 28 -1.19 -13.05 -9.53
C HIS A 28 -2.24 -12.73 -10.61
N ARG A 29 -2.54 -13.70 -11.48
CA ARG A 29 -3.53 -13.58 -12.55
C ARG A 29 -4.37 -14.85 -12.59
N ASP A 30 -5.67 -14.70 -12.41
CA ASP A 30 -6.65 -15.78 -12.45
C ASP A 30 -7.81 -15.42 -13.41
N GLN A 31 -8.77 -16.34 -13.55
CA GLN A 31 -9.93 -16.13 -14.42
C GLN A 31 -10.82 -15.00 -13.89
N ASN A 32 -10.92 -14.82 -12.57
CA ASN A 32 -11.75 -13.77 -11.96
C ASN A 32 -11.28 -12.36 -12.34
N VAL A 33 -9.96 -12.13 -12.41
CA VAL A 33 -9.40 -10.86 -12.87
C VAL A 33 -9.78 -10.60 -14.34
N ILE A 34 -9.69 -11.63 -15.19
CA ILE A 34 -10.05 -11.52 -16.62
C ILE A 34 -11.54 -11.19 -16.77
N ASP A 35 -12.39 -11.90 -16.04
CA ASP A 35 -13.84 -11.73 -16.10
C ASP A 35 -14.25 -10.33 -15.62
N SER A 36 -13.60 -9.81 -14.57
CA SER A 36 -13.85 -8.45 -14.06
C SER A 36 -13.52 -7.35 -15.09
N ILE A 37 -12.43 -7.52 -15.85
CA ILE A 37 -12.04 -6.59 -16.91
C ILE A 37 -13.04 -6.68 -18.08
N LEU A 38 -13.48 -7.88 -18.45
CA LEU A 38 -14.48 -8.09 -19.49
C LEU A 38 -15.84 -7.50 -19.12
N GLU A 39 -16.28 -7.67 -17.88
CA GLU A 39 -17.51 -7.08 -17.37
C GLU A 39 -17.45 -5.54 -17.43
N THR A 40 -16.35 -4.96 -16.94
CA THR A 40 -16.12 -3.50 -17.00
C THR A 40 -16.16 -2.99 -18.44
N THR A 41 -15.46 -3.68 -19.35
CA THR A 41 -15.43 -3.33 -20.78
C THR A 41 -16.82 -3.39 -21.41
N LYS A 42 -17.61 -4.43 -21.12
CA LYS A 42 -18.98 -4.58 -21.63
C LYS A 42 -19.94 -3.54 -21.04
N SER A 43 -19.73 -3.14 -19.78
CA SER A 43 -20.60 -2.19 -19.10
C SER A 43 -20.48 -0.76 -19.65
N GLY A 44 -19.34 -0.40 -20.23
CA GLY A 44 -19.04 0.97 -20.68
C GLY A 44 -18.83 1.97 -19.54
N ILE A 45 -18.82 1.53 -18.28
CA ILE A 45 -18.56 2.34 -17.09
C ILE A 45 -17.07 2.21 -16.76
N TRP A 46 -16.32 3.26 -17.04
CA TRP A 46 -14.85 3.28 -16.87
C TRP A 46 -14.41 4.08 -15.65
N CYS A 47 -15.19 5.07 -15.24
CA CYS A 47 -14.87 5.99 -14.17
C CYS A 47 -15.92 5.94 -13.05
N MET A 48 -15.49 6.15 -11.81
CA MET A 48 -16.38 6.17 -10.64
C MET A 48 -17.50 7.23 -10.75
N ILE A 49 -17.24 8.34 -11.44
CA ILE A 49 -18.22 9.43 -11.63
C ILE A 49 -19.42 8.96 -12.47
N GLN A 50 -19.23 7.96 -13.34
CA GLN A 50 -20.29 7.48 -14.23
C GLN A 50 -21.33 6.60 -13.52
N SER A 51 -21.01 6.04 -12.35
CA SER A 51 -21.95 5.19 -11.62
C SER A 51 -21.71 5.17 -10.11
N LYS A 52 -22.74 5.51 -9.35
CA LYS A 52 -22.76 5.42 -7.87
C LYS A 52 -22.71 3.99 -7.34
N THR A 53 -23.00 3.01 -8.18
CA THR A 53 -22.98 1.57 -7.87
C THR A 53 -22.00 0.81 -8.75
N GLY A 54 -21.01 1.51 -9.33
CA GLY A 54 -19.98 0.89 -10.17
C GLY A 54 -18.97 0.06 -9.37
N THR A 55 -17.94 -0.41 -10.08
CA THR A 55 -16.86 -1.23 -9.51
C THR A 55 -16.12 -0.52 -8.37
N VAL A 56 -15.78 0.77 -8.54
CA VAL A 56 -15.03 1.55 -7.53
C VAL A 56 -15.83 1.76 -6.23
N PRO A 57 -17.08 2.29 -6.24
CA PRO A 57 -17.86 2.41 -5.00
C PRO A 57 -18.14 1.08 -4.29
N THR A 58 -18.26 0.00 -5.07
CA THR A 58 -18.44 -1.35 -4.50
C THR A 58 -17.16 -1.86 -3.86
N PHE A 59 -16.01 -1.59 -4.48
CA PHE A 59 -14.69 -1.88 -3.91
C PHE A 59 -14.46 -1.12 -2.61
N GLU A 60 -14.72 0.19 -2.57
CA GLU A 60 -14.55 1.02 -1.37
C GLU A 60 -15.37 0.49 -0.18
N LYS A 61 -16.64 0.12 -0.41
CA LYS A 61 -17.50 -0.47 0.63
C LYS A 61 -16.95 -1.80 1.16
N LYS A 62 -16.53 -2.69 0.25
CA LYS A 62 -15.97 -3.99 0.63
C LYS A 62 -14.64 -3.84 1.36
N TRP A 63 -13.79 -2.90 0.91
CA TRP A 63 -12.50 -2.62 1.52
C TRP A 63 -12.65 -2.01 2.92
N ALA A 64 -13.59 -1.08 3.10
CA ALA A 64 -13.93 -0.51 4.39
C ALA A 64 -14.38 -1.60 5.38
N ALA A 65 -15.29 -2.48 4.95
CA ALA A 65 -15.76 -3.60 5.76
C ALA A 65 -14.64 -4.59 6.10
N MET A 66 -13.75 -4.90 5.15
CA MET A 66 -12.62 -5.81 5.36
C MET A 66 -11.62 -5.29 6.40
N ASN A 67 -11.39 -3.97 6.45
CA ASN A 67 -10.46 -3.33 7.39
C ASN A 67 -11.14 -2.89 8.69
N GLY A 68 -12.47 -3.02 8.81
CA GLY A 68 -13.22 -2.56 9.98
C GLY A 68 -13.26 -1.04 10.15
N VAL A 69 -13.16 -0.28 9.05
CA VAL A 69 -13.20 1.20 9.05
C VAL A 69 -14.55 1.71 8.53
N HIS A 70 -14.93 2.92 8.94
CA HIS A 70 -16.21 3.52 8.54
C HIS A 70 -16.24 3.94 7.06
N HIS A 71 -15.12 4.44 6.55
CA HIS A 71 -15.01 5.01 5.21
C HIS A 71 -13.73 4.54 4.51
N CYS A 72 -13.80 4.42 3.19
CA CYS A 72 -12.66 4.16 2.32
C CYS A 72 -12.84 5.00 1.05
N VAL A 73 -11.74 5.61 0.59
CA VAL A 73 -11.68 6.36 -0.66
C VAL A 73 -10.56 5.76 -1.50
N ALA A 74 -10.89 5.33 -2.71
CA ALA A 74 -9.92 4.79 -3.65
C ALA A 74 -9.24 5.92 -4.44
N THR A 75 -7.91 5.90 -4.50
CA THR A 75 -7.08 6.84 -5.28
C THR A 75 -6.32 6.12 -6.39
N GLY A 76 -5.75 6.88 -7.32
CA GLY A 76 -4.96 6.30 -8.43
C GLY A 76 -3.61 5.71 -7.99
N SER A 77 -3.08 6.13 -6.84
CA SER A 77 -1.82 5.61 -6.28
C SER A 77 -1.70 5.87 -4.78
N GLY A 78 -0.78 5.17 -4.12
CA GLY A 78 -0.46 5.39 -2.70
C GLY A 78 0.03 6.81 -2.42
N THR A 79 0.81 7.41 -3.32
CA THR A 79 1.24 8.81 -3.22
C THR A 79 0.04 9.75 -3.20
N GLN A 80 -0.90 9.60 -4.14
CA GLN A 80 -2.11 10.43 -4.17
C GLN A 80 -2.94 10.29 -2.89
N ALA A 81 -3.02 9.08 -2.31
CA ALA A 81 -3.71 8.87 -1.04
C ALA A 81 -3.07 9.69 0.09
N LEU A 82 -1.74 9.70 0.19
CA LEU A 82 -1.03 10.50 1.19
C LEU A 82 -1.27 12.00 0.98
N HIS A 83 -1.21 12.48 -0.26
CA HIS A 83 -1.53 13.89 -0.56
C HIS A 83 -2.94 14.26 -0.13
N THR A 84 -3.95 13.42 -0.44
CA THR A 84 -5.33 13.66 -0.04
C THR A 84 -5.48 13.70 1.48
N VAL A 85 -4.76 12.86 2.22
CA VAL A 85 -4.82 12.86 3.69
C VAL A 85 -4.18 14.11 4.28
N VAL A 86 -3.03 14.55 3.75
CA VAL A 86 -2.34 15.77 4.20
C VAL A 86 -3.25 16.99 4.01
N GLU A 87 -3.87 17.11 2.84
CA GLU A 87 -4.83 18.18 2.55
C GLU A 87 -6.08 18.08 3.45
N ALA A 88 -6.63 16.88 3.65
CA ALA A 88 -7.82 16.68 4.48
C ALA A 88 -7.58 16.97 5.97
N LEU A 89 -6.32 16.90 6.42
CA LEU A 89 -5.90 17.25 7.78
C LEU A 89 -5.49 18.72 7.93
N ASP A 90 -5.57 19.51 6.84
CA ASP A 90 -5.18 20.93 6.80
C ASP A 90 -3.74 21.17 7.26
N ILE A 91 -2.84 20.23 6.91
CA ILE A 91 -1.42 20.33 7.26
C ILE A 91 -0.77 21.38 6.37
N GLY A 92 -0.16 22.39 7.00
CA GLY A 92 0.38 23.56 6.32
C GLY A 92 1.85 23.86 6.63
N PRO A 93 2.35 24.98 6.10
CA PRO A 93 3.70 25.45 6.38
C PRO A 93 3.91 25.69 7.88
N GLY A 94 4.98 25.09 8.43
CA GLY A 94 5.32 25.18 9.85
C GLY A 94 4.82 24.01 10.69
N ASP A 95 3.95 23.15 10.15
CA ASP A 95 3.55 21.92 10.81
C ASP A 95 4.64 20.83 10.72
N GLU A 96 4.71 20.01 11.77
CA GLU A 96 5.66 18.90 11.86
C GLU A 96 4.95 17.55 11.74
N VAL A 97 5.43 16.70 10.84
CA VAL A 97 4.89 15.34 10.65
C VAL A 97 5.96 14.32 11.05
N ILE A 98 5.64 13.47 12.02
CA ILE A 98 6.51 12.38 12.47
C ILE A 98 6.26 11.15 11.58
N THR A 99 7.33 10.51 11.13
CA THR A 99 7.26 9.31 10.27
C THR A 99 8.44 8.36 10.50
N SER A 100 8.32 7.14 9.98
CA SER A 100 9.37 6.13 10.03
C SER A 100 10.59 6.57 9.20
N PRO A 101 11.83 6.35 9.70
CA PRO A 101 13.05 6.52 8.91
C PRO A 101 13.19 5.46 7.82
N TYR A 102 12.55 4.30 8.00
CA TYR A 102 12.53 3.24 7.02
C TYR A 102 11.26 3.35 6.18
N ARG A 103 11.40 3.83 4.93
CA ARG A 103 10.32 3.94 3.96
C ARG A 103 10.65 3.20 2.68
N ALA A 104 9.61 2.85 1.93
CA ALA A 104 9.74 2.35 0.58
C ALA A 104 10.08 3.52 -0.37
N GLU A 105 11.32 4.00 -0.30
CA GLU A 105 11.88 4.89 -1.30
C GLU A 105 12.72 4.07 -2.27
N LYS A 106 12.54 4.38 -3.55
CA LYS A 106 13.46 3.95 -4.59
C LYS A 106 14.84 4.46 -4.18
N LEU A 107 15.83 3.57 -4.18
CA LEU A 107 17.17 3.74 -3.65
C LEU A 107 17.90 4.96 -4.26
N ASP A 108 17.69 6.16 -3.72
CA ASP A 108 18.54 7.33 -3.98
C ASP A 108 19.20 7.78 -2.65
N PRO A 109 20.54 7.97 -2.63
CA PRO A 109 21.30 8.21 -1.41
C PRO A 109 21.09 9.61 -0.82
N PRO A 110 21.47 9.83 0.46
CA PRO A 110 20.85 10.80 1.34
C PRO A 110 21.46 12.18 1.17
N LEU A 111 20.63 13.22 1.13
CA LEU A 111 20.84 14.56 1.67
C LEU A 111 19.62 15.40 1.30
N ASN A 112 18.77 15.67 2.30
CA ASN A 112 17.48 16.35 2.20
C ASN A 112 16.41 15.55 1.45
N LEU A 113 15.72 14.71 2.24
CA LEU A 113 14.48 14.12 1.83
C LEU A 113 13.37 15.18 1.85
N TYR A 114 13.42 16.09 0.87
CA TYR A 114 12.19 16.70 0.39
C TYR A 114 11.39 15.54 -0.19
N LEU A 115 10.43 15.04 0.59
CA LEU A 115 9.28 14.44 -0.05
C LEU A 115 8.81 15.51 -1.05
N GLU A 116 8.95 15.25 -2.36
CA GLU A 116 8.17 15.92 -3.40
C GLU A 116 6.69 15.53 -3.23
N ILE A 117 6.18 15.73 -2.02
CA ILE A 117 4.83 16.20 -1.84
C ILE A 117 4.99 17.66 -2.25
N ASP A 118 4.45 18.02 -3.42
CA ASP A 118 4.48 19.36 -4.04
C ASP A 118 3.77 20.46 -3.21
N ILE A 119 3.86 20.36 -1.88
CA ILE A 119 3.30 21.24 -0.88
C ILE A 119 4.51 21.76 -0.08
N PHE A 120 4.73 23.07 -0.17
CA PHE A 120 5.64 23.94 0.60
C PHE A 120 6.17 23.35 1.92
N PRO A 121 7.42 23.69 2.34
CA PRO A 121 8.25 22.86 3.22
C PRO A 121 7.56 22.47 4.53
N VAL A 122 6.98 21.27 4.57
CA VAL A 122 6.59 20.57 5.79
C VAL A 122 7.84 19.91 6.35
N ILE A 123 8.20 20.23 7.60
CA ILE A 123 9.38 19.65 8.24
C ILE A 123 9.02 18.25 8.74
N ILE A 124 9.66 17.24 8.16
CA ILE A 124 9.49 15.86 8.58
C ILE A 124 10.61 15.51 9.55
N LYS A 125 10.26 15.23 10.81
CA LYS A 125 11.20 14.74 11.82
C LYS A 125 11.20 13.22 11.85
N PHE A 126 12.39 12.64 11.70
CA PHE A 126 12.63 11.23 11.93
C PHE A 126 12.88 10.99 13.42
N ILE A 127 12.16 10.03 13.99
CA ILE A 127 12.43 9.49 15.33
C ILE A 127 12.98 8.08 15.13
N ASP A 128 14.22 7.89 15.58
CA ASP A 128 14.84 6.57 15.71
C ASP A 128 14.39 5.99 17.07
N ILE A 129 13.74 4.83 17.06
CA ILE A 129 13.38 4.04 18.25
C ILE A 129 14.36 2.87 18.36
#